data_AF-A0A7V5P0A8-F1
#
_entry.id   AF-A0A7V5P0A8-F1
#
_cell.length_a   1.000
_cell.length_b   1.000
_cell.length_c   1.000
_cell.angle_alpha   90.00
_cell.angle_beta   90.00
_cell.angle_gamma   90.00
#
_symmetry.space_group_name_H-M   'P 1'
#
loop_
_entity.id
_entity.type
_entity.pdbx_description
1 polymer ?
#
loop_
_entity_poly.entity_id
_entity_poly.type
_entity_poly.pdbx_seq_one_letter_code
_entity_poly.pdbx_strand_id
1 'polypeptide(L)'
;MDLYAWFTFFLTFTVLCGYLNYRFLKLPSAIGLTLVAFVLALLLLVEEKLWPARSILSPLLSFLAHFPFEKALLHWMLGFLLFAGALHVELETLMARLKSILSLATLGVFISTGLTAGLVFLLGKLAGLNIPFIWALLFGA
;
A
#
# COMPACT_ATOMS: atom_id res chain seq x y z
N MET A 1 -1.55 -28.86 -7.98
CA MET A 1 -0.39 -28.07 -8.45
C MET A 1 -0.32 -26.72 -7.71
N ASP A 2 -0.09 -26.68 -6.39
CA ASP A 2 -0.93 -25.72 -5.63
C ASP A 2 -0.26 -24.62 -4.82
N LEU A 3 1.06 -24.60 -4.59
CA LEU A 3 1.69 -23.52 -3.78
C LEU A 3 2.89 -22.89 -4.46
N TYR A 4 3.83 -23.72 -4.93
CA TYR A 4 5.02 -23.25 -5.65
C TYR A 4 4.69 -22.45 -6.92
N ALA A 5 3.64 -22.83 -7.65
CA ALA A 5 3.19 -22.11 -8.84
C ALA A 5 2.69 -20.69 -8.49
N TRP A 6 1.94 -20.53 -7.41
CA TRP A 6 1.48 -19.21 -6.93
C TRP A 6 2.65 -18.33 -6.51
N PHE A 7 3.57 -18.86 -5.69
CA PHE A 7 4.75 -18.11 -5.29
C PHE A 7 5.59 -17.68 -6.49
N THR A 8 5.79 -18.59 -7.46
CA THR A 8 6.54 -18.29 -8.68
C THR A 8 5.83 -17.23 -9.52
N PHE A 9 4.51 -17.32 -9.66
CA PHE A 9 3.72 -16.33 -10.40
C PHE A 9 3.80 -14.95 -9.75
N PHE A 10 3.51 -14.83 -8.44
CA PHE A 10 3.59 -13.55 -7.73
C PHE A 10 5.01 -12.98 -7.70
N LEU A 11 6.03 -13.83 -7.53
CA LEU A 11 7.43 -13.40 -7.57
C LEU A 11 7.78 -12.87 -8.95
N THR A 12 7.46 -13.61 -10.00
CA THR A 12 7.72 -13.20 -11.39
C THR A 12 7.00 -11.89 -11.71
N PHE A 13 5.73 -11.77 -11.33
CA PHE A 13 4.95 -10.55 -11.53
C PHE A 13 5.54 -9.35 -10.78
N THR A 14 5.92 -9.53 -9.51
CA THR A 14 6.57 -8.48 -8.70
C THR A 14 7.90 -8.05 -9.30
N VAL A 15 8.72 -9.02 -9.74
CA VAL A 15 10.01 -8.76 -10.40
C VAL A 15 9.81 -8.04 -11.74
N LEU A 16 8.80 -8.41 -12.53
CA LEU A 16 8.46 -7.72 -13.78
C LEU A 16 8.08 -6.26 -13.51
N CYS A 17 7.20 -5.99 -12.55
CA CYS A 17 6.83 -4.61 -12.17
C CYS A 17 8.04 -3.81 -11.65
N GLY A 18 8.89 -4.44 -10.83
CA GLY A 18 10.13 -3.84 -10.36
C GLY A 18 11.14 -3.55 -11.48
N TYR A 19 11.26 -4.47 -12.43
CA TYR A 19 12.10 -4.31 -13.62
C TYR A 19 11.59 -3.17 -14.52
N LEU A 20 10.27 -3.08 -14.75
CA LEU A 20 9.67 -1.97 -15.49
C LEU A 20 9.97 -0.63 -14.82
N ASN A 21 9.82 -0.54 -13.49
CA ASN A 21 10.20 0.65 -12.74
C ASN A 21 11.70 0.98 -12.93
N TYR A 22 12.58 0.00 -12.72
CA TYR A 22 14.02 0.19 -12.83
C TYR A 22 14.47 0.61 -14.24
N ARG A 23 13.87 0.02 -15.29
CA ARG A 23 14.25 0.25 -16.69
C ARG A 23 13.72 1.56 -17.25
N PHE A 24 12.46 1.93 -16.98
CA PHE A 24 11.79 3.05 -17.63
C PHE A 24 11.61 4.28 -16.75
N LEU A 25 11.26 4.11 -15.47
CA LEU A 25 10.87 5.21 -14.58
C LEU A 25 12.02 5.70 -13.69
N LYS A 26 12.88 4.78 -13.21
CA LYS A 26 14.00 5.03 -12.29
C LYS A 26 13.59 5.80 -11.02
N LEU A 27 12.35 5.59 -10.55
CA LEU A 27 11.82 6.22 -9.35
C LEU A 27 12.18 5.40 -8.09
N PRO A 28 12.17 6.03 -6.89
CA PRO A 28 12.25 5.31 -5.63
C PRO A 28 11.29 4.12 -5.61
N SER A 29 11.76 2.97 -5.13
CA SER A 29 11.10 1.66 -5.31
C SER A 29 9.60 1.68 -5.00
N ALA A 30 9.22 2.25 -3.86
CA ALA A 30 7.82 2.34 -3.44
C ALA A 30 6.96 3.15 -4.43
N ILE A 31 7.40 4.34 -4.84
CA ILE A 31 6.68 5.23 -5.75
C ILE A 31 6.60 4.60 -7.15
N GLY A 32 7.68 3.96 -7.59
CA GLY A 32 7.75 3.35 -8.89
C GLY A 32 6.84 2.15 -9.06
N LEU A 33 6.81 1.25 -8.06
CA LEU A 33 5.92 0.08 -8.10
C LEU A 33 4.44 0.49 -8.06
N THR A 34 4.06 1.48 -7.24
CA THR A 34 2.67 1.95 -7.19
C THR A 34 2.25 2.59 -8.50
N LEU A 35 3.13 3.37 -9.15
CA LEU A 35 2.85 3.97 -10.45
C LEU A 35 2.69 2.90 -11.54
N VAL A 36 3.59 1.91 -11.60
CA VAL A 36 3.47 0.80 -12.56
C VAL A 36 2.16 0.03 -12.36
N ALA A 37 1.80 -0.29 -11.11
CA ALA A 37 0.54 -0.96 -10.80
C ALA A 37 -0.68 -0.11 -11.21
N PHE A 38 -0.63 1.20 -10.96
CA PHE A 38 -1.68 2.13 -11.36
C PHE A 38 -1.84 2.21 -12.89
N VAL A 39 -0.74 2.31 -13.63
CA VAL A 39 -0.77 2.32 -15.10
C VAL A 39 -1.31 1.00 -15.65
N LEU A 40 -0.89 -0.14 -15.09
CA LEU A 40 -1.44 -1.45 -15.46
C LEU A 40 -2.96 -1.52 -15.20
N ALA A 41 -3.42 -1.01 -14.06
CA ALA A 41 -4.85 -0.95 -13.75
C ALA A 41 -5.62 -0.08 -14.75
N LEU A 42 -5.07 1.08 -15.13
CA LEU A 42 -5.67 1.93 -16.17
C LEU A 42 -5.70 1.24 -17.54
N LEU A 43 -4.64 0.52 -17.93
CA LEU A 43 -4.60 -0.22 -19.19
C LEU A 43 -5.66 -1.32 -19.22
N LEU A 44 -5.87 -2.03 -18.11
CA LEU A 44 -6.92 -3.06 -18.01
C LEU A 44 -8.33 -2.45 -18.15
N LEU A 45 -8.58 -1.27 -17.56
CA LEU A 45 -9.86 -0.57 -17.71
C LEU A 45 -10.10 -0.11 -19.16
N VAL A 46 -9.05 0.34 -19.84
CA VAL A 46 -9.13 0.75 -21.26
C VAL A 46 -9.35 -0.48 -22.16
N GLU A 47 -8.67 -1.60 -21.87
CA GLU A 47 -8.83 -2.86 -22.58
C GLU A 47 -10.27 -3.38 -22.51
N GLU A 48 -10.85 -3.43 -21.30
CA GLU A 48 -12.23 -3.87 -21.09
C GLU A 48 -13.23 -3.05 -21.91
N LYS A 49 -13.00 -1.74 -22.04
CA LYS A 49 -13.86 -0.85 -22.82
C LYS A 49 -13.73 -1.07 -24.33
N LEU A 50 -12.55 -1.42 -24.83
CA LEU A 50 -12.29 -1.63 -26.25
C LEU A 50 -12.72 -3.02 -26.73
N TRP A 51 -12.51 -4.06 -25.92
CA TRP A 51 -12.82 -5.45 -26.26
C TRP A 51 -13.60 -6.17 -25.16
N PRO A 52 -14.86 -5.78 -24.90
CA PRO A 52 -15.65 -6.34 -23.79
C PRO A 52 -15.84 -7.86 -23.86
N ALA A 53 -15.89 -8.43 -25.06
CA ALA A 53 -16.03 -9.88 -25.27
C ALA A 53 -14.77 -10.70 -24.93
N ARG A 54 -13.61 -10.06 -24.75
CA ARG A 54 -12.32 -10.68 -24.40
C ARG A 54 -11.68 -10.06 -23.15
N SER A 55 -12.47 -9.34 -22.35
CA SER A 55 -12.00 -8.63 -21.16
C SER A 55 -11.21 -9.55 -20.25
N ILE A 56 -9.95 -9.18 -20.02
CA ILE A 56 -9.04 -9.86 -19.09
C ILE A 56 -9.38 -9.46 -17.64
N LEU A 57 -9.99 -8.28 -17.46
CA LEU A 57 -10.30 -7.69 -16.17
C LEU A 57 -11.33 -8.51 -15.39
N SER A 58 -12.38 -9.02 -16.04
CA SER A 58 -13.46 -9.74 -15.36
C SER A 58 -13.05 -11.06 -14.67
N PRO A 59 -12.28 -11.98 -15.30
CA PRO A 59 -11.75 -13.16 -14.59
C PRO A 59 -10.69 -12.79 -13.54
N LEU A 60 -9.97 -11.68 -13.72
CA LEU A 60 -9.03 -11.18 -12.72
C LEU A 60 -9.74 -10.67 -11.47
N LEU A 61 -10.82 -9.89 -11.62
CA LEU A 61 -11.64 -9.41 -10.50
C LEU A 61 -12.26 -10.56 -9.72
N SER A 62 -12.81 -11.57 -10.41
CA SER A 62 -13.39 -12.73 -9.74
C SER A 62 -12.32 -13.50 -8.98
N PHE A 63 -11.12 -13.66 -9.53
CA PHE A 63 -9.99 -14.26 -8.83
C PHE A 63 -9.57 -13.45 -7.58
N LEU A 64 -9.42 -12.12 -7.72
CA LEU A 64 -9.05 -11.22 -6.63
C LEU A 64 -10.08 -11.20 -5.49
N ALA A 65 -11.38 -11.32 -5.80
CA ALA A 65 -12.44 -11.35 -4.81
C ALA A 65 -12.36 -12.57 -3.86
N HIS A 66 -11.73 -13.67 -4.30
CA HIS A 66 -11.53 -14.86 -3.48
C HIS A 66 -10.21 -14.85 -2.71
N PHE A 67 -9.31 -13.91 -3.00
CA PHE A 67 -8.02 -13.83 -2.34
C PHE A 67 -8.17 -13.10 -0.98
N PRO A 68 -7.83 -13.73 0.16
CA PRO A 68 -7.97 -13.11 1.48
C PRO A 68 -6.82 -12.13 1.75
N PHE A 69 -6.81 -11.01 1.02
CA PHE A 69 -5.72 -10.01 1.07
C PHE A 69 -5.51 -9.45 2.47
N GLU A 70 -6.59 -9.09 3.17
CA GLU A 70 -6.51 -8.57 4.54
C GLU A 70 -5.82 -9.56 5.48
N LYS A 71 -6.20 -10.85 5.44
CA LYS A 71 -5.58 -11.88 6.29
C LYS A 71 -4.12 -12.10 5.92
N ALA A 72 -3.80 -12.17 4.63
CA ALA A 72 -2.43 -12.34 4.17
C ALA A 72 -1.54 -11.15 4.59
N LEU A 73 -2.01 -9.92 4.36
CA LEU A 73 -1.24 -8.70 4.63
C LEU A 73 -1.16 -8.40 6.13
N LEU A 74 -2.31 -8.26 6.80
CA LEU A 74 -2.35 -7.77 8.19
C LEU A 74 -1.91 -8.83 9.19
N HIS A 75 -2.28 -10.10 9.00
CA HIS A 75 -1.97 -11.14 10.00
C HIS A 75 -0.61 -11.81 9.78
N TRP A 76 -0.13 -11.89 8.53
CA TRP A 76 1.13 -12.57 8.22
C TRP A 76 2.22 -11.60 7.80
N MET A 77 2.06 -10.92 6.66
CA MET A 77 3.14 -10.12 6.05
C MET A 77 3.59 -8.97 6.95
N LEU A 78 2.66 -8.25 7.59
CA LEU A 78 2.98 -7.11 8.44
C LEU A 78 3.88 -7.50 9.62
N GLY A 79 3.63 -8.65 10.26
CA GLY A 79 4.48 -9.16 11.33
C GLY A 79 5.92 -9.43 10.85
N PHE A 80 6.08 -10.10 9.70
CA PHE A 80 7.40 -10.32 9.10
C PHE A 80 8.10 -9.01 8.69
N LEU A 81 7.35 -8.04 8.17
CA LEU A 81 7.90 -6.75 7.76
C LEU A 81 8.34 -5.90 8.97
N LEU A 82 7.56 -5.88 10.05
CA LEU A 82 7.95 -5.20 11.29
C LEU A 82 9.17 -5.87 11.93
N PHE A 83 9.23 -7.20 11.91
CA PHE A 83 10.40 -7.94 12.38
C PHE A 83 11.65 -7.65 11.53
N ALA A 84 11.52 -7.71 10.21
CA ALA A 84 12.60 -7.37 9.29
C ALA A 84 13.08 -5.93 9.47
N GLY A 85 12.15 -4.98 9.67
CA GLY A 85 12.48 -3.59 10.00
C GLY A 85 13.27 -3.48 11.30
N ALA A 86 12.83 -4.19 12.35
CA ALA A 86 13.51 -4.19 13.65
C ALA A 86 14.92 -4.81 13.61
N LEU A 87 15.16 -5.84 12.79
CA LEU A 87 16.49 -6.46 12.62
C LEU A 87 17.54 -5.49 12.05
N HIS A 88 17.13 -4.46 11.31
CA HIS A 88 18.04 -3.44 10.78
C HIS A 88 18.31 -2.30 11.79
N VAL A 89 17.65 -2.29 12.95
CA VAL A 89 17.79 -1.23 13.97
C VAL A 89 18.93 -1.55 14.93
N GLU A 90 19.90 -0.64 15.03
CA GLU A 90 21.01 -0.75 15.98
C GLU A 90 20.57 -0.33 17.40
N LEU A 91 20.46 -1.32 18.30
CA LEU A 91 19.93 -1.12 19.66
C LEU A 91 20.69 -0.08 20.48
N GLU A 92 22.02 0.02 20.32
CA GLU A 92 22.83 1.00 21.04
C GLU A 92 22.44 2.44 20.68
N THR A 93 22.25 2.71 19.38
CA THR A 93 21.79 4.03 18.90
C THR A 93 20.35 4.33 19.30
N LEU A 94 19.50 3.30 19.33
CA LEU A 94 18.10 3.40 19.77
C LEU A 94 18.02 3.83 21.23
N MET A 95 18.78 3.17 22.11
CA MET A 95 18.83 3.50 23.54
C MET A 95 19.39 4.91 23.78
N ALA A 96 20.42 5.31 23.03
CA ALA A 96 20.99 6.65 23.12
C ALA A 96 19.99 7.77 22.77
N ARG A 97 19.01 7.51 21.88
CA ARG A 97 18.02 8.49 21.40
C ARG A 97 16.57 8.18 21.78
N LEU A 98 16.38 7.31 22.77
CA LEU A 98 15.08 6.75 23.13
C LEU A 98 14.00 7.81 23.43
N LYS A 99 14.36 8.89 24.13
CA LYS A 99 13.42 9.99 24.43
C LYS A 99 12.89 10.68 23.16
N SER A 100 13.76 10.90 22.17
CA SER A 100 13.39 11.57 20.92
C SER A 100 12.57 10.65 20.03
N ILE A 101 12.89 9.35 20.02
CA ILE A 101 12.18 8.37 19.20
C ILE A 101 10.79 8.13 19.79
N LEU A 102 10.68 8.01 21.12
CA LEU A 102 9.39 7.88 21.79
C LEU A 102 8.50 9.10 21.58
N SER A 103 9.02 10.33 21.72
CA SER A 103 8.21 11.53 21.48
C SER A 103 7.72 11.61 20.04
N LEU A 104 8.58 11.28 19.07
CA LEU A 104 8.19 11.28 17.66
C LEU A 104 7.17 10.18 17.32
N ALA A 105 7.35 8.98 17.88
CA ALA A 105 6.46 7.84 17.64
C ALA A 105 5.11 7.95 18.37
N THR A 106 5.02 8.74 19.44
CA THR A 106 3.76 8.92 20.20
C THR A 106 3.11 10.25 19.84
N LEU A 107 3.66 11.36 20.34
CA LEU A 107 3.12 12.71 20.12
C LEU A 107 3.10 13.05 18.64
N GLY A 108 4.15 12.70 17.89
CA GLY A 108 4.19 12.93 16.45
C GLY A 108 3.06 12.22 15.70
N VAL A 109 2.74 10.99 16.06
CA VAL A 109 1.62 10.23 15.47
C VAL A 109 0.29 10.89 15.83
N PHE A 110 0.02 11.17 17.11
CA PHE A 110 -1.23 11.84 17.52
C PHE A 110 -1.44 13.19 16.82
N ILE A 111 -0.38 14.01 16.72
CA ILE A 111 -0.43 15.30 16.04
C ILE A 111 -0.65 15.09 14.53
N SER A 112 0.07 14.17 13.90
CA SER A 112 -0.07 13.87 12.47
C SER A 112 -1.47 13.37 12.13
N THR A 113 -2.03 12.47 12.93
CA THR A 113 -3.40 11.96 12.78
C THR A 113 -4.42 13.07 12.94
N GLY A 114 -4.30 13.89 13.99
CA GLY A 114 -5.20 15.01 14.22
C GLY A 114 -5.16 16.06 13.11
N LEU A 115 -3.96 16.42 12.64
CA LEU A 115 -3.78 17.37 11.54
C LEU A 115 -4.34 16.82 10.23
N THR A 116 -4.00 15.57 9.87
CA THR A 116 -4.48 14.94 8.64
C THR A 116 -6.00 14.80 8.65
N ALA A 117 -6.58 14.34 9.76
CA ALA A 117 -8.03 14.23 9.93
C ALA A 117 -8.73 15.58 9.83
N GLY A 118 -8.18 16.62 10.48
CA GLY A 118 -8.71 17.98 10.43
C GLY A 118 -8.70 18.55 9.00
N LEU A 119 -7.60 18.36 8.27
CA LEU A 119 -7.46 18.79 6.87
C LEU A 119 -8.42 18.04 5.96
N VAL A 120 -8.50 16.71 6.06
CA VAL A 120 -9.40 15.87 5.25
C VAL A 120 -10.86 16.24 5.51
N PHE A 121 -11.24 16.45 6.78
CA PHE A 121 -12.60 16.86 7.15
C PHE A 121 -12.95 18.24 6.57
N LEU A 122 -12.04 19.22 6.68
CA LEU A 122 -12.27 20.58 6.21
C LEU A 122 -12.31 20.64 4.67
N LEU A 123 -11.36 19.97 4.00
CA LEU A 123 -11.34 19.86 2.54
C LEU A 123 -12.57 19.11 2.02
N GLY A 124 -12.97 18.02 2.68
CA GLY A 124 -14.19 17.28 2.35
C GLY A 124 -15.41 18.18 2.42
N LYS A 125 -15.55 18.96 3.50
CA LYS A 125 -16.65 19.93 3.65
C LYS A 125 -16.63 21.01 2.57
N LEU A 126 -15.45 21.54 2.21
CA LEU A 126 -15.29 22.52 1.12
C LEU A 126 -15.65 21.93 -0.25
N ALA A 127 -15.36 20.65 -0.48
CA ALA A 127 -15.73 19.92 -1.69
C ALA A 127 -17.21 19.49 -1.71
N GLY A 128 -18.00 19.83 -0.68
CA GLY A 128 -19.41 19.41 -0.55
C GLY A 128 -19.60 17.95 -0.12
N LEU A 129 -18.54 17.27 0.30
CA LEU A 129 -18.57 15.89 0.79
C LEU A 129 -18.80 15.89 2.31
N ASN A 130 -19.84 15.19 2.76
CA ASN A 130 -20.12 15.04 4.20
C ASN A 130 -19.37 13.83 4.76
N ILE A 131 -18.06 14.00 5.00
CA ILE A 131 -17.20 12.97 5.59
C ILE A 131 -17.32 13.06 7.12
N PRO A 132 -17.82 12.03 7.82
CA PRO A 132 -17.86 12.07 9.28
C PRO A 132 -16.44 12.10 9.85
N PHE A 133 -16.22 12.90 10.90
CA PHE A 133 -14.88 13.12 11.46
C PHE A 133 -14.16 11.82 11.87
N ILE A 134 -14.91 10.80 12.30
CA ILE A 134 -14.36 9.47 12.63
C ILE A 134 -13.66 8.79 11.44
N TRP A 135 -14.18 8.97 10.23
CA TRP A 135 -13.55 8.42 9.01
C TRP A 135 -12.29 9.20 8.64
N ALA A 136 -12.29 10.52 8.86
CA ALA A 136 -11.10 11.33 8.68
C ALA A 136 -9.99 10.97 9.69
N LEU A 137 -10.37 10.67 10.94
CA LEU A 137 -9.44 10.13 11.94
C LEU A 137 -8.88 8.76 11.54
N LEU A 138 -9.74 7.84 11.09
CA LEU A 138 -9.31 6.51 10.63
C LEU A 138 -8.35 6.59 9.43
N PHE A 139 -8.55 7.57 8.54
CA PHE A 139 -7.66 7.80 7.41
C PHE A 139 -6.28 8.36 7.82
N GLY A 140 -6.23 9.17 8.89
CA GLY A 140 -4.99 9.77 9.37
C GLY A 140 -4.22 8.94 10.41
N ALA A 141 -4.80 7.85 10.92
CA ALA A 141 -4.23 6.97 11.93
C ALA A 141 -3.50 5.79 11.27
#